data_AF-L9ZIL9-F1
#
_entry.id   AF-L9ZIL9-F1
#
_cell.length_a   1.000
_cell.length_b   1.000
_cell.length_c   1.000
_cell.angle_alpha   90.00
_cell.angle_beta   90.00
_cell.angle_gamma   90.00
#
_symmetry.space_group_name_H-M   'P 1'
#
loop_
_entity.id
_entity.type
_entity.pdbx_description
1 polymer ?
#
loop_
_entity_poly.entity_id
_entity_poly.type
_entity_poly.pdbx_seq_one_letter_code
_entity_poly.pdbx_strand_id
1 'polypeptide(L)' 'MQPREVDPTDERVLERNYDYAQRNVRLLAMWYECDVEQMLVLLAEHGIELSRNDRLEFGTQYRAARDRFERDGEWTH' A
#
# COMPACT_ATOMS: atom_id res chain seq x y z
N MET A 1 -30.57 0.05 1.64
CA MET A 1 -29.32 0.10 0.85
C MET A 1 -28.60 -1.21 1.09
N GLN A 2 -28.35 -2.00 0.04
CA GLN A 2 -27.40 -3.11 0.14
C GLN A 2 -25.99 -2.50 0.30
N PRO A 3 -25.13 -3.00 1.20
CA PRO A 3 -23.73 -2.59 1.23
C PRO A 3 -23.12 -2.92 -0.14
N ARG A 4 -22.42 -1.95 -0.75
CA ARG A 4 -21.58 -2.28 -1.91
C ARG A 4 -20.39 -3.06 -1.37
N GLU A 5 -20.14 -4.24 -1.92
CA GLU A 5 -18.85 -4.90 -1.74
C GLU A 5 -17.79 -3.99 -2.37
N VAL A 6 -16.87 -3.52 -1.52
CA VAL A 6 -15.76 -2.67 -1.93
C VAL A 6 -14.51 -3.51 -1.74
N ASP A 7 -13.72 -3.66 -2.81
CA ASP A 7 -12.43 -4.33 -2.74
C ASP A 7 -11.50 -3.49 -1.86
N PRO A 8 -11.03 -4.02 -0.72
CA PRO A 8 -10.13 -3.27 0.16
C PRO A 8 -8.75 -3.02 -0.46
N THR A 9 -8.39 -3.74 -1.53
CA THR A 9 -7.11 -3.59 -2.24
C THR A 9 -7.19 -2.64 -3.43
N ASP A 10 -8.38 -2.15 -3.80
CA ASP A 10 -8.52 -1.09 -4.80
C ASP A 10 -7.68 0.14 -4.39
N GLU A 11 -6.92 0.70 -5.34
CA GLU A 11 -5.97 1.80 -5.11
C GLU A 11 -6.59 2.93 -4.27
N ARG A 12 -7.81 3.38 -4.61
CA ARG A 12 -8.45 4.52 -3.94
C ARG A 12 -8.91 4.17 -2.53
N VAL A 13 -9.31 2.92 -2.32
CA VAL A 13 -9.73 2.41 -1.01
C VAL A 13 -8.50 2.27 -0.12
N LEU A 14 -7.43 1.68 -0.66
CA LEU A 14 -6.18 1.48 0.02
C LEU A 14 -5.51 2.80 0.41
N GLU A 15 -5.43 3.78 -0.50
CA GLU A 15 -4.86 5.10 -0.20
C GLU A 15 -5.66 5.80 0.91
N ARG A 16 -7.00 5.74 0.83
CA ARG A 16 -7.86 6.33 1.84
C ARG A 16 -7.76 5.64 3.20
N ASN A 17 -7.61 4.31 3.21
CA ASN A 17 -7.39 3.56 4.44
C ASN A 17 -6.01 3.85 5.03
N TYR A 18 -4.99 4.08 4.18
CA TYR A 18 -3.69 4.54 4.64
C TYR A 18 -3.78 5.92 5.29
N ASP A 19 -4.53 6.86 4.70
CA ASP A 19 -4.81 8.16 5.33
C ASP A 19 -5.57 8.01 6.65
N TYR A 20 -6.56 7.12 6.74
CA TYR A 20 -7.26 6.82 8.00
C TYR A 20 -6.35 6.20 9.05
N ALA A 21 -5.37 5.39 8.63
CA ALA A 21 -4.29 4.89 9.48
C ALA A 21 -3.23 5.97 9.81
N GLN A 22 -3.52 7.25 9.55
CA GLN A 22 -2.62 8.40 9.76
C GLN A 22 -1.29 8.25 9.00
N ARG A 23 -1.35 7.60 7.83
CA ARG A 23 -0.21 7.21 7.00
C ARG A 23 0.88 6.47 7.78
N ASN A 24 0.44 5.47 8.55
CA ASN A 24 1.29 4.52 9.29
C ASN A 24 1.09 3.09 8.75
N VAL A 25 2.13 2.56 8.11
CA VAL A 25 2.10 1.23 7.46
C VAL A 25 1.83 0.09 8.44
N ARG A 26 2.32 0.18 9.67
CA ARG A 26 2.11 -0.87 10.68
C ARG A 26 0.65 -0.95 11.10
N LEU A 27 0.03 0.21 11.30
CA LEU A 27 -1.38 0.29 11.66
C LEU A 27 -2.26 -0.20 10.50
N LEU A 28 -1.93 0.18 9.27
CA LEU A 28 -2.64 -0.27 8.09
C LEU A 28 -2.51 -1.79 7.89
N ALA A 29 -1.30 -2.35 8.01
CA ALA A 29 -1.05 -3.78 7.92
C ALA A 29 -1.85 -4.57 8.97
N MET A 30 -1.91 -4.05 10.20
CA MET A 30 -2.73 -4.62 11.27
C MET A 30 -4.23 -4.63 10.91
N TRP A 31 -4.77 -3.56 10.31
CA TRP A 31 -6.18 -3.52 9.90
C TRP A 31 -6.51 -4.49 8.77
N TYR A 32 -5.55 -4.74 7.89
CA TYR A 32 -5.67 -5.68 6.77
C TYR A 32 -5.27 -7.11 7.16
N GLU A 33 -4.91 -7.34 8.43
CA GLU A 33 -4.47 -8.63 8.97
C GLU A 33 -3.32 -9.25 8.16
N CYS A 34 -2.38 -8.42 7.72
CA CYS A 34 -1.22 -8.82 6.93
C CYS A 34 0.09 -8.29 7.54
N ASP A 35 1.21 -8.81 7.07
CA ASP A 35 2.52 -8.35 7.52
C ASP A 35 2.90 -7.01 6.86
N VAL A 36 3.77 -6.25 7.53
CA VAL A 36 4.27 -4.96 7.02
C VAL A 36 4.89 -5.08 5.63
N GLU A 37 5.61 -6.17 5.35
CA GLU A 37 6.21 -6.40 4.03
C GLU A 37 5.14 -6.55 2.93
N GLN A 38 4.06 -7.29 3.20
CA GLN A 38 2.96 -7.46 2.25
C GLN A 38 2.25 -6.13 1.99
N MET A 39 2.02 -5.32 3.03
CA MET A 39 1.43 -3.99 2.89
C MET A 39 2.35 -3.04 2.09
N LEU A 40 3.67 -3.09 2.29
CA LEU A 40 4.62 -2.29 1.51
C LEU A 40 4.62 -2.66 0.04
N VAL A 41 4.51 -3.96 -0.28
CA VAL A 41 4.37 -4.45 -1.66
C VAL A 41 3.08 -3.89 -2.26
N LEU A 42 1.96 -4.05 -1.58
CA LEU A 42 0.66 -3.59 -2.09
C LEU A 42 0.63 -2.07 -2.34
N LEU A 43 1.16 -1.27 -1.40
CA LEU A 43 1.29 0.18 -1.59
C LEU A 43 2.19 0.52 -2.79
N ALA A 44 3.27 -0.23 -2.99
CA ALA A 44 4.21 -0.02 -4.10
C ALA A 44 3.60 -0.39 -5.46
N GLU A 45 2.86 -1.50 -5.52
CA GLU A 45 2.12 -1.94 -6.72
C GLU A 45 1.12 -0.88 -7.18
N HIS A 46 0.38 -0.29 -6.24
CA HIS A 46 -0.57 0.80 -6.51
C HIS A 46 0.07 2.20 -6.58
N GLY A 47 1.40 2.31 -6.45
CA GLY A 47 2.10 3.60 -6.53
C GLY A 47 1.81 4.59 -5.39
N ILE A 48 1.23 4.13 -4.27
CA ILE A 48 0.82 4.97 -3.15
C ILE A 48 2.05 5.41 -2.35
N GLU A 49 2.33 6.70 -2.35
CA GLU A 49 3.52 7.24 -1.70
C GLU A 49 3.50 7.04 -0.17
N LEU A 50 4.58 6.46 0.35
CA LEU A 50 4.80 6.39 1.80
C LEU A 50 4.91 7.78 2.42
N SER A 51 4.45 7.94 3.67
CA SER A 51 4.69 9.14 4.47
C SER A 51 6.19 9.36 4.72
N ARG A 52 6.58 10.56 5.19
CA ARG A 52 7.99 10.83 5.52
C ARG A 52 8.55 9.82 6.55
N ASN A 53 7.76 9.49 7.57
CA ASN A 53 8.18 8.57 8.62
C ASN A 53 8.33 7.15 8.08
N ASP A 54 7.33 6.66 7.35
CA ASP A 54 7.39 5.33 6.75
C ASP A 54 8.48 5.24 5.68
N ARG A 55 8.79 6.32 4.95
CA ARG A 55 9.95 6.34 4.03
C ARG A 55 11.29 6.23 4.75
N LEU A 56 11.43 6.86 5.91
CA LEU A 56 12.68 6.79 6.70
C LEU A 56 12.92 5.36 7.20
N GLU A 57 11.86 4.65 7.55
CA GLU A 57 11.96 3.31 8.12
C GLU A 57 11.94 2.21 7.06
N PHE A 58 11.02 2.27 6.10
CA PHE A 58 10.70 1.21 5.14
C PHE A 58 11.05 1.56 3.68
N GLY A 59 11.55 2.76 3.41
CA GLY A 59 11.71 3.26 2.04
C GLY A 59 12.59 2.39 1.13
N THR A 60 13.56 1.66 1.69
CA THR A 60 14.38 0.72 0.91
C THR A 60 13.58 -0.49 0.44
N GLN A 61 12.76 -1.08 1.30
CA GLN A 61 11.91 -2.23 0.97
C GLN A 61 10.84 -1.82 -0.05
N TYR A 62 10.20 -0.67 0.18
CA TYR A 62 9.21 -0.10 -0.73
C TYR A 62 9.76 0.13 -2.14
N ARG A 63 10.95 0.74 -2.25
CA ARG A 63 11.60 0.96 -3.57
C ARG A 63 11.95 -0.36 -4.24
N ALA A 64 12.44 -1.35 -3.50
CA ALA A 64 12.74 -2.66 -4.06
C ALA A 64 11.48 -3.37 -4.60
N ALA A 65 10.36 -3.26 -3.87
CA ALA A 65 9.07 -3.80 -4.32
C ALA A 65 8.57 -3.08 -5.59
N ARG A 66 8.61 -1.76 -5.61
CA ARG A 66 8.22 -0.94 -6.77
C ARG A 66 9.08 -1.25 -8.00
N ASP A 67 10.40 -1.29 -7.84
CA ASP A 67 11.35 -1.65 -8.90
C ASP A 67 11.06 -3.04 -9.48
N ARG A 68 10.68 -4.01 -8.63
CA ARG A 68 10.32 -5.36 -9.07
C ARG A 68 9.04 -5.33 -9.90
N PHE A 69 8.01 -4.64 -9.41
CA PHE A 69 6.75 -4.49 -10.13
C PHE A 69 6.94 -3.80 -11.49
N GLU A 70 7.72 -2.72 -11.54
CA GLU A 70 8.01 -1.99 -12.79
C GLU A 70 8.82 -2.84 -13.79
N ARG A 71 9.67 -3.76 -13.31
CA ARG A 71 10.42 -4.71 -14.17
C ARG A 71 9.56 -5.86 -14.69
N ASP A 72 8.60 -6.31 -13.90
CA ASP A 72 7.74 -7.45 -14.23
C ASP A 72 6.60 -7.08 -15.21
N GLY A 73 6.43 -5.79 -15.51
CA GLY A 73 5.82 -5.32 -16.77
C GLY A 73 4.30 -5.13 -16.79
N GLU A 74 3.64 -4.95 -15.65
CA GLU A 74 2.19 -4.69 -15.61
C GLU A 74 1.89 -3.23 -15.25
N TRP A 75 2.30 -2.30 -16.12
CA TRP A 75 1.86 -0.90 -16.12
C TRP A 75 0.87 -0.71 -17.28
N THR A 76 -0.41 -0.96 -17.04
CA THR A 76 -1.50 -0.41 -17.88
C THR A 76 -2.20 0.70 -17.12
N HIS A 77 -2.22 1.85 -17.78
CA HIS A 77 -2.65 3.18 -17.34
C HIS A 77 -4.11 3.25 -16.87
#